data_AF-A0A661U543-F1
#
_entry.id   AF-A0A661U543-F1
#
_cell.length_a   1.000
_cell.length_b   1.000
_cell.length_c   1.000
_cell.angle_alpha   90.00
_cell.angle_beta   90.00
_cell.angle_gamma   90.00
#
_symmetry.space_group_name_H-M   'P 1'
#
loop_
_entity.id
_entity.type
_entity.pdbx_description
1 polymer ?
#
loop_
_entity_poly.entity_id
_entity_poly.type
_entity_poly.pdbx_seq_one_letter_code
_entity_poly.pdbx_strand_id
1 'polypeptide(L)'
;MKIIKYMHIRIILILLISLPLTTLCKSDTDNYTDVDRNIDRAVEEGDYETIWKLSKDPDPEIRIRAMNGFMELGTEKSRSKIVDMLFDIDPTVRAHSAELLEKIGWKPKTDFVAVQYYIAKRDWKKVVSYQESAIDHIATRLKKDTDPQIRKEAAEALGEIPSETTYNILNEAYRHDKDPQVRLTAYQSMRKIQKVMTEELVKDRDNKGIDKRYILVGILILMAILTTLIFILPMIRKRGETG
;
A
#
# COMPACT_ATOMS: atom_id res chain seq x y z
N MET A 1 7.71 60.90 12.33
CA MET A 1 8.19 59.66 11.64
C MET A 1 7.23 58.46 11.74
N LYS A 2 5.90 58.65 11.94
CA LYS A 2 4.90 57.56 12.00
C LYS A 2 3.85 57.59 10.87
N ILE A 3 3.76 58.69 10.11
CA ILE A 3 2.75 58.88 9.05
C ILE A 3 3.16 58.20 7.73
N ILE A 4 4.46 58.15 7.43
CA ILE A 4 4.98 57.53 6.18
C ILE A 4 4.78 56.00 6.17
N LYS A 5 4.83 55.34 7.34
CA LYS A 5 4.67 53.87 7.45
C LYS A 5 3.22 53.41 7.17
N TYR A 6 2.23 54.25 7.48
CA TYR A 6 0.81 53.97 7.21
C TYR A 6 0.41 54.18 5.75
N MET A 7 1.09 55.09 5.04
CA MET A 7 0.84 55.34 3.62
C MET A 7 1.35 54.18 2.73
N HIS A 8 2.52 53.60 3.04
CA HIS A 8 3.04 52.46 2.28
C HIS A 8 2.20 51.19 2.44
N ILE A 9 1.64 50.94 3.64
CA ILE A 9 0.79 49.77 3.88
C ILE A 9 -0.56 49.88 3.14
N ARG A 10 -1.15 51.08 3.06
CA ARG A 10 -2.39 51.29 2.28
C ARG A 10 -2.18 51.20 0.77
N ILE A 11 -1.03 51.66 0.25
CA ILE A 11 -0.71 51.54 -1.18
C ILE A 11 -0.51 50.07 -1.57
N ILE A 12 0.14 49.27 -0.72
CA ILE A 12 0.30 47.81 -0.94
C ILE A 12 -1.06 47.09 -0.84
N LEU A 13 -1.95 47.51 0.06
CA LEU A 13 -3.28 46.90 0.21
C LEU A 13 -4.23 47.25 -0.96
N ILE A 14 -4.09 48.43 -1.57
CA ILE A 14 -4.89 48.85 -2.74
C ILE A 14 -4.36 48.21 -4.05
N LEU A 15 -3.05 47.92 -4.14
CA LEU A 15 -2.47 47.13 -5.22
C LEU A 15 -2.90 45.64 -5.20
N LEU A 16 -3.35 45.12 -4.05
CA LEU A 16 -3.90 43.77 -3.93
C LEU A 16 -5.39 43.65 -4.32
N ILE A 17 -6.11 44.77 -4.45
CA ILE A 17 -7.55 44.80 -4.77
C ILE A 17 -7.81 45.21 -6.24
N SER A 18 -6.76 45.59 -6.98
CA SER A 18 -6.85 46.06 -8.38
C SER A 18 -6.27 45.10 -9.42
N LEU A 19 -5.90 43.88 -9.03
CA LEU A 19 -5.74 42.81 -10.02
C LEU A 19 -7.13 42.47 -10.54
N PRO A 20 -7.40 42.61 -11.86
CA PRO A 20 -8.69 42.24 -12.39
C PRO A 20 -8.90 40.75 -12.10
N LEU A 21 -10.01 40.43 -11.42
CA LEU A 21 -10.48 39.06 -11.15
C LEU A 21 -10.75 38.23 -12.43
N THR A 22 -10.31 38.69 -13.60
CA THR A 22 -10.57 38.09 -14.91
C THR A 22 -9.53 37.04 -15.31
N THR A 23 -8.54 36.72 -14.48
CA THR A 23 -7.66 35.55 -14.70
C THR A 23 -8.03 34.34 -13.85
N LEU A 24 -9.18 34.34 -13.17
CA LEU A 24 -9.65 33.24 -12.35
C LEU A 24 -10.93 32.59 -12.92
N CYS A 25 -10.97 32.41 -14.24
CA CYS A 25 -11.92 31.56 -14.97
C CYS A 25 -11.40 31.30 -16.39
N LYS A 26 -10.16 30.82 -16.55
CA LYS A 26 -9.89 29.89 -17.64
C LYS A 26 -10.31 28.53 -17.10
N SER A 27 -11.34 27.94 -17.70
CA SER A 27 -11.71 26.57 -17.43
C SER A 27 -10.47 25.68 -17.58
N ASP A 28 -10.34 24.66 -16.73
CA ASP A 28 -9.23 23.70 -16.71
C ASP A 28 -9.00 22.99 -18.07
N THR A 29 -9.88 23.21 -19.06
CA THR A 29 -9.77 22.77 -20.45
C THR A 29 -8.60 23.39 -21.21
N ASP A 30 -8.18 24.62 -20.88
CA ASP A 30 -7.10 25.32 -21.60
C ASP A 30 -5.69 24.80 -21.23
N ASN A 31 -5.53 24.12 -20.09
CA ASN A 31 -4.20 23.85 -19.53
C ASN A 31 -3.44 22.73 -20.26
N TYR A 32 -4.16 21.84 -20.96
CA TYR A 32 -3.56 20.69 -21.64
C TYR A 32 -3.80 20.67 -23.16
N THR A 33 -4.49 21.67 -23.73
CA THR A 33 -4.83 21.69 -25.16
C THR A 33 -3.59 21.60 -26.06
N ASP A 34 -2.48 22.24 -25.65
CA ASP A 34 -1.22 22.16 -26.40
C ASP A 34 -0.53 20.80 -26.25
N VAL A 35 -0.70 20.13 -25.12
CA VAL A 35 -0.21 18.76 -24.90
C VAL A 35 -0.98 17.79 -25.79
N ASP A 36 -2.31 17.91 -25.81
CA ASP A 36 -3.18 17.08 -26.64
C ASP A 36 -2.83 17.25 -28.13
N ARG A 37 -2.74 18.49 -28.62
CA ARG A 37 -2.33 18.77 -30.01
C ARG A 37 -0.94 18.20 -30.35
N ASN A 38 0.01 18.26 -29.41
CA ASN A 38 1.34 17.70 -29.61
C ASN A 38 1.32 16.17 -29.69
N ILE A 39 0.45 15.53 -28.91
CA ILE A 39 0.25 14.08 -28.94
C ILE A 39 -0.42 13.68 -30.25
N ASP A 40 -1.49 14.36 -30.66
CA ASP A 40 -2.21 14.06 -31.91
C ASP A 40 -1.25 14.08 -33.10
N ARG A 41 -0.43 15.14 -33.22
CA ARG A 41 0.61 15.22 -34.25
C ARG A 41 1.63 14.10 -34.14
N ALA A 42 2.10 13.78 -32.93
CA ALA A 42 3.05 12.69 -32.74
C ALA A 42 2.46 11.32 -33.11
N VAL A 43 1.16 11.11 -32.90
CA VAL A 43 0.44 9.91 -33.34
C VAL A 43 0.38 9.87 -34.87
N GLU A 44 0.00 10.96 -35.52
CA GLU A 44 -0.06 11.08 -36.99
C GLU A 44 1.32 10.82 -37.65
N GLU A 45 2.38 11.34 -37.04
CA GLU A 45 3.76 11.19 -37.52
C GLU A 45 4.41 9.85 -37.12
N GLY A 46 3.78 9.07 -36.24
CA GLY A 46 4.38 7.86 -35.68
C GLY A 46 5.54 8.13 -34.70
N ASP A 47 5.65 9.34 -34.15
CA ASP A 47 6.71 9.77 -33.24
C ASP A 47 6.48 9.26 -31.81
N TYR A 48 6.93 8.02 -31.59
CA TYR A 48 6.95 7.40 -30.25
C TYR A 48 7.76 8.22 -29.23
N GLU A 49 8.85 8.88 -29.65
CA GLU A 49 9.80 9.50 -28.73
C GLU A 49 9.20 10.74 -28.04
N THR A 50 8.42 11.53 -28.79
CA THR A 50 7.68 12.65 -28.21
C THR A 50 6.69 12.18 -27.15
N ILE A 51 5.91 11.13 -27.44
CA ILE A 51 4.94 10.59 -26.48
C ILE A 51 5.66 9.97 -25.27
N TRP A 52 6.81 9.33 -25.47
CA TRP A 52 7.62 8.80 -24.37
C TRP A 52 8.18 9.86 -23.44
N LYS A 53 8.58 11.03 -23.95
CA LYS A 53 8.99 12.15 -23.10
C LYS A 53 7.83 12.61 -22.22
N LEU A 54 6.63 12.76 -22.78
CA LEU A 54 5.42 13.14 -22.03
C LEU A 54 5.03 12.09 -20.98
N SER A 55 5.28 10.80 -21.24
CA SER A 55 5.04 9.72 -20.27
C SER A 55 5.91 9.79 -19.00
N LYS A 56 6.86 10.72 -18.93
CA LYS A 56 7.74 10.96 -17.78
C LYS A 56 7.46 12.29 -17.08
N ASP A 57 6.45 13.03 -17.54
CA ASP A 57 6.11 14.32 -16.97
C ASP A 57 5.75 14.19 -15.48
N PRO A 58 6.16 15.14 -14.61
CA PRO A 58 5.75 15.13 -13.22
C PRO A 58 4.23 15.14 -13.02
N ASP A 59 3.48 15.76 -13.94
CA ASP A 59 2.01 15.80 -13.90
C ASP A 59 1.40 14.45 -14.33
N PRO A 60 0.68 13.73 -13.44
CA PRO A 60 0.00 12.48 -13.79
C PRO A 60 -0.98 12.63 -14.96
N GLU A 61 -1.59 13.80 -15.13
CA GLU A 61 -2.59 14.07 -16.15
C GLU A 61 -1.97 14.17 -17.56
N ILE A 62 -0.71 14.64 -17.65
CA ILE A 62 0.09 14.58 -18.87
C ILE A 62 0.54 13.14 -19.15
N ARG A 63 0.91 12.36 -18.13
CA ARG A 63 1.26 10.95 -18.31
C ARG A 63 0.07 10.13 -18.83
N ILE A 64 -1.15 10.37 -18.33
CA ILE A 64 -2.38 9.74 -18.83
C ILE A 64 -2.61 10.05 -20.31
N ARG A 65 -2.45 11.32 -20.72
CA ARG A 65 -2.55 11.69 -22.14
C ARG A 65 -1.50 11.00 -23.01
N ALA A 66 -0.25 10.95 -22.56
CA ALA A 66 0.79 10.21 -23.25
C ALA A 66 0.42 8.73 -23.41
N MET A 67 -0.23 8.14 -22.40
CA MET A 67 -0.73 6.77 -22.46
C MET A 67 -1.83 6.58 -23.52
N ASN A 68 -2.73 7.55 -23.68
CA ASN A 68 -3.70 7.56 -24.77
C ASN A 68 -3.02 7.65 -26.13
N GLY A 69 -2.01 8.52 -26.28
CA GLY A 69 -1.20 8.58 -27.50
C GLY A 69 -0.50 7.26 -27.83
N PHE A 70 0.03 6.55 -26.82
CA PHE A 70 0.57 5.21 -27.02
C PHE A 70 -0.48 4.20 -27.48
N MET A 71 -1.69 4.28 -26.92
CA MET A 71 -2.80 3.43 -27.31
C MET A 71 -3.18 3.65 -28.78
N GLU A 72 -3.24 4.91 -29.22
CA GLU A 72 -3.56 5.27 -30.60
C GLU A 72 -2.46 4.87 -31.59
N LEU A 73 -1.18 5.04 -31.22
CA LEU A 73 -0.06 4.51 -31.99
C LEU A 73 -0.16 2.99 -32.20
N GLY A 74 -0.70 2.25 -31.22
CA GLY A 74 -1.04 0.83 -31.34
C GLY A 74 0.13 -0.16 -31.52
N THR A 75 1.38 0.32 -31.60
CA THR A 75 2.59 -0.49 -31.80
C THR A 75 2.87 -1.39 -30.59
N GLU A 76 3.61 -2.50 -30.79
CA GLU A 76 4.02 -3.37 -29.68
C GLU A 76 4.88 -2.63 -28.65
N LYS A 77 5.73 -1.69 -29.10
CA LYS A 77 6.52 -0.82 -28.23
C LYS A 77 5.63 0.06 -27.36
N SER A 78 4.58 0.64 -27.94
CA SER A 78 3.59 1.44 -27.22
C SER A 78 2.81 0.60 -26.20
N ARG A 79 2.40 -0.63 -26.57
CA ARG A 79 1.72 -1.55 -25.64
C ARG A 79 2.61 -1.93 -24.46
N SER A 80 3.88 -2.24 -24.70
CA SER A 80 4.86 -2.50 -23.64
C SER A 80 4.95 -1.31 -22.69
N LYS A 81 4.93 -0.09 -23.23
CA LYS A 81 4.99 1.13 -22.41
C LYS A 81 3.72 1.33 -21.56
N ILE A 82 2.54 0.99 -22.07
CA ILE A 82 1.30 0.99 -21.28
C ILE A 82 1.42 0.00 -20.11
N VAL A 83 1.99 -1.20 -20.34
CA VAL A 83 2.24 -2.18 -19.28
C VAL A 83 3.19 -1.64 -18.20
N ASP A 84 4.26 -0.94 -18.58
CA ASP A 84 5.17 -0.31 -17.62
C ASP A 84 4.44 0.69 -16.71
N MET A 85 3.44 1.39 -17.25
CA MET A 85 2.67 2.39 -16.51
C MET A 85 1.70 1.78 -15.48
N LEU A 86 1.53 0.44 -15.45
CA LEU A 86 0.91 -0.23 -14.30
C LEU A 86 1.72 -0.03 -13.02
N PHE A 87 3.01 0.32 -13.10
CA PHE A 87 3.90 0.53 -11.96
C PHE A 87 4.08 2.02 -11.60
N ASP A 88 3.31 2.92 -12.21
CA ASP A 88 3.39 4.35 -11.95
C ASP A 88 3.18 4.68 -10.46
N ILE A 89 3.83 5.74 -10.00
CA ILE A 89 3.70 6.21 -8.61
C ILE A 89 2.28 6.69 -8.32
N ASP A 90 1.63 7.29 -9.31
CA ASP A 90 0.29 7.84 -9.19
C ASP A 90 -0.78 6.75 -9.41
N PRO A 91 -1.72 6.58 -8.48
CA PRO A 91 -2.75 5.54 -8.58
C PRO A 91 -3.69 5.72 -9.77
N THR A 92 -3.97 6.95 -10.17
CA THR A 92 -4.84 7.29 -11.30
C THR A 92 -4.22 6.85 -12.61
N VAL A 93 -2.91 7.09 -12.80
CA VAL A 93 -2.15 6.60 -13.96
C VAL A 93 -2.19 5.07 -14.04
N ARG A 94 -1.97 4.36 -12.92
CA ARG A 94 -2.04 2.89 -12.91
C ARG A 94 -3.42 2.37 -13.29
N ALA A 95 -4.48 2.96 -12.73
CA ALA A 95 -5.85 2.57 -13.01
C ALA A 95 -6.18 2.74 -14.51
N HIS A 96 -5.78 3.87 -15.10
CA HIS A 96 -5.95 4.14 -16.53
C HIS A 96 -5.22 3.11 -17.40
N SER A 97 -3.99 2.74 -17.03
CA SER A 97 -3.25 1.68 -17.73
C SER A 97 -4.01 0.34 -17.70
N ALA A 98 -4.54 -0.05 -16.54
CA ALA A 98 -5.30 -1.28 -16.42
C ALA A 98 -6.60 -1.26 -17.25
N GLU A 99 -7.28 -0.13 -17.33
CA GLU A 99 -8.47 0.08 -18.17
C GLU A 99 -8.14 -0.08 -19.66
N LEU A 100 -7.10 0.60 -20.16
CA LEU A 100 -6.71 0.49 -21.56
C LEU A 100 -6.29 -0.94 -21.93
N LEU A 101 -5.52 -1.61 -21.08
CA LEU A 101 -5.13 -3.01 -21.29
C LEU A 101 -6.34 -3.95 -21.31
N GLU A 102 -7.35 -3.71 -20.46
CA GLU A 102 -8.61 -4.45 -20.50
C GLU A 102 -9.35 -4.23 -21.81
N LYS A 103 -9.44 -2.98 -22.28
CA LYS A 103 -10.15 -2.60 -23.52
C LYS A 103 -9.59 -3.33 -24.75
N ILE A 104 -8.29 -3.60 -24.81
CA ILE A 104 -7.65 -4.34 -25.93
C ILE A 104 -7.58 -5.85 -25.69
N GLY A 105 -8.21 -6.36 -24.62
CA GLY A 105 -8.19 -7.79 -24.29
C GLY A 105 -6.81 -8.31 -23.92
N TRP A 106 -5.88 -7.42 -23.54
CA TRP A 106 -4.54 -7.82 -23.13
C TRP A 106 -4.59 -8.70 -21.88
N LYS A 107 -3.67 -9.66 -21.79
CA LYS A 107 -3.53 -10.56 -20.64
C LYS A 107 -2.09 -10.55 -20.13
N PRO A 108 -1.89 -10.52 -18.81
CA PRO A 108 -0.55 -10.58 -18.23
C PRO A 108 0.10 -11.92 -18.53
N LYS A 109 1.38 -11.87 -18.90
CA LYS A 109 2.17 -13.07 -19.24
C LYS A 109 2.82 -13.73 -18.01
N THR A 110 2.94 -13.00 -16.91
CA THR A 110 3.59 -13.45 -15.67
C THR A 110 2.78 -13.03 -14.46
N ASP A 111 2.88 -13.79 -13.37
CA ASP A 111 2.20 -13.48 -12.11
C ASP A 111 2.64 -12.12 -11.56
N PHE A 112 3.92 -11.74 -11.73
CA PHE A 112 4.44 -10.44 -11.35
C PHE A 112 3.62 -9.29 -11.96
N VAL A 113 3.43 -9.31 -13.29
CA VAL A 113 2.65 -8.28 -13.96
C VAL A 113 1.15 -8.45 -13.68
N ALA A 114 0.67 -9.69 -13.52
CA ALA A 114 -0.73 -9.96 -13.21
C ALA A 114 -1.14 -9.36 -11.86
N VAL A 115 -0.34 -9.54 -10.82
CA VAL A 115 -0.55 -8.96 -9.49
C VAL A 115 -0.62 -7.44 -9.60
N GLN A 116 0.34 -6.81 -10.28
CA GLN A 116 0.34 -5.36 -10.45
C GLN A 116 -0.90 -4.86 -11.22
N TYR A 117 -1.31 -5.58 -12.26
CA TYR A 117 -2.52 -5.30 -13.01
C TYR A 117 -3.77 -5.34 -12.12
N TYR A 118 -3.94 -6.38 -11.31
CA TYR A 118 -5.10 -6.49 -10.43
C TYR A 118 -5.07 -5.49 -9.25
N ILE A 119 -3.89 -5.09 -8.78
CA ILE A 119 -3.72 -3.96 -7.84
C ILE A 119 -4.21 -2.66 -8.48
N ALA A 120 -3.82 -2.39 -9.73
CA ALA A 120 -4.26 -1.20 -10.46
C ALA A 120 -5.78 -1.17 -10.66
N LYS A 121 -6.41 -2.34 -10.88
CA LYS A 121 -7.87 -2.49 -10.90
C LYS A 121 -8.55 -2.46 -9.52
N ARG A 122 -7.77 -2.45 -8.44
CA ARG A 122 -8.23 -2.62 -7.05
C ARG A 122 -9.04 -3.91 -6.84
N ASP A 123 -8.76 -4.95 -7.62
CA ASP A 123 -9.31 -6.30 -7.42
C ASP A 123 -8.44 -7.05 -6.40
N TRP A 124 -8.53 -6.63 -5.15
CA TRP A 124 -7.73 -7.19 -4.05
C TRP A 124 -8.00 -8.67 -3.82
N LYS A 125 -9.21 -9.15 -4.12
CA LYS A 125 -9.54 -10.58 -4.03
C LYS A 125 -8.70 -11.39 -5.01
N LYS A 126 -8.57 -10.92 -6.26
CA LYS A 126 -7.71 -11.58 -7.25
C LYS A 126 -6.24 -11.46 -6.87
N VAL A 127 -5.80 -10.32 -6.35
CA VAL A 127 -4.43 -10.13 -5.83
C VAL A 127 -4.10 -11.15 -4.73
N VAL A 128 -4.97 -11.29 -3.72
CA VAL A 128 -4.79 -12.25 -2.62
C VAL A 128 -4.71 -13.70 -3.10
N SER A 129 -5.38 -14.05 -4.21
CA SER A 129 -5.32 -15.41 -4.77
C SER A 129 -3.92 -15.84 -5.22
N TYR A 130 -3.00 -14.90 -5.45
CA TYR A 130 -1.59 -15.17 -5.77
C TYR A 130 -0.70 -15.44 -4.53
N GLN A 131 -1.25 -15.33 -3.32
CA GLN A 131 -0.60 -15.68 -2.05
C GLN A 131 0.79 -15.05 -1.89
N GLU A 132 1.83 -15.83 -1.57
CA GLU A 132 3.18 -15.35 -1.28
C GLU A 132 3.76 -14.46 -2.39
N SER A 133 3.48 -14.76 -3.66
CA SER A 133 3.98 -13.97 -4.80
C SER A 133 3.41 -12.55 -4.87
N ALA A 134 2.29 -12.28 -4.19
CA ALA A 134 1.70 -10.95 -4.13
C ALA A 134 2.24 -10.07 -2.99
N ILE A 135 2.88 -10.67 -1.97
CA ILE A 135 3.26 -9.99 -0.73
C ILE A 135 4.08 -8.73 -1.02
N ASP A 136 5.11 -8.82 -1.86
CA ASP A 136 6.00 -7.69 -2.15
C ASP A 136 5.28 -6.53 -2.86
N HIS A 137 4.35 -6.84 -3.76
CA HIS A 137 3.56 -5.84 -4.47
C HIS A 137 2.60 -5.13 -3.52
N ILE A 138 1.87 -5.90 -2.69
CA ILE A 138 0.94 -5.35 -1.71
C ILE A 138 1.70 -4.53 -0.66
N ALA A 139 2.83 -5.04 -0.16
CA ALA A 139 3.70 -4.33 0.78
C ALA A 139 4.23 -3.02 0.18
N THR A 140 4.59 -3.02 -1.10
CA THR A 140 4.99 -1.80 -1.81
C THR A 140 3.86 -0.76 -1.81
N ARG A 141 2.60 -1.17 -2.04
CA ARG A 141 1.45 -0.26 -1.94
C ARG A 141 1.26 0.24 -0.51
N LEU A 142 1.24 -0.64 0.48
CA LEU A 142 1.12 -0.26 1.89
C LEU A 142 2.22 0.73 2.35
N LYS A 143 3.44 0.64 1.81
CA LYS A 143 4.55 1.49 2.24
C LYS A 143 4.64 2.83 1.49
N LYS A 144 4.33 2.82 0.20
CA LYS A 144 4.72 3.92 -0.71
C LYS A 144 3.55 4.65 -1.35
N ASP A 145 2.33 4.10 -1.29
CA ASP A 145 1.22 4.73 -2.00
C ASP A 145 0.84 6.08 -1.38
N THR A 146 0.61 7.07 -2.24
CA THR A 146 0.25 8.42 -1.81
C THR A 146 -1.17 8.43 -1.22
N ASP A 147 -2.06 7.62 -1.76
CA ASP A 147 -3.46 7.50 -1.32
C ASP A 147 -3.57 6.62 -0.05
N PRO A 148 -3.99 7.19 1.10
CA PRO A 148 -4.21 6.41 2.31
C PRO A 148 -5.25 5.29 2.15
N GLN A 149 -6.24 5.45 1.26
CA GLN A 149 -7.24 4.40 1.03
C GLN A 149 -6.62 3.18 0.36
N ILE A 150 -5.70 3.36 -0.60
CA ILE A 150 -4.97 2.24 -1.22
C ILE A 150 -4.05 1.57 -0.20
N ARG A 151 -3.36 2.35 0.65
CA ARG A 151 -2.55 1.78 1.74
C ARG A 151 -3.40 0.96 2.70
N LYS A 152 -4.60 1.43 3.04
CA LYS A 152 -5.56 0.71 3.89
C LYS A 152 -5.95 -0.64 3.27
N GLU A 153 -6.35 -0.64 2.01
CA GLU A 153 -6.72 -1.87 1.29
C GLU A 153 -5.56 -2.85 1.16
N ALA A 154 -4.33 -2.33 0.97
CA ALA A 154 -3.13 -3.16 0.98
C ALA A 154 -2.91 -3.83 2.36
N ALA A 155 -3.16 -3.11 3.46
CA ALA A 155 -3.11 -3.69 4.81
C ALA A 155 -4.19 -4.77 5.03
N GLU A 156 -5.40 -4.56 4.51
CA GLU A 156 -6.47 -5.58 4.54
C GLU A 156 -6.04 -6.83 3.75
N ALA A 157 -5.57 -6.65 2.51
CA ALA A 157 -5.13 -7.74 1.64
C ALA A 157 -3.98 -8.57 2.23
N LEU A 158 -2.98 -7.93 2.87
CA LEU A 158 -1.93 -8.67 3.61
C LEU A 158 -2.49 -9.48 4.78
N GLY A 159 -3.56 -9.00 5.43
CA GLY A 159 -4.28 -9.72 6.49
C GLY A 159 -4.99 -11.00 6.02
N GLU A 160 -5.23 -11.13 4.71
CA GLU A 160 -5.81 -12.33 4.09
C GLU A 160 -4.75 -13.39 3.72
N ILE A 161 -3.46 -13.06 3.82
CA ILE A 161 -2.34 -13.96 3.50
C ILE A 161 -1.57 -14.22 4.80
N PRO A 162 -1.99 -15.18 5.63
CA PRO A 162 -1.40 -15.40 6.95
C PRO A 162 0.02 -15.94 6.84
N SER A 163 1.01 -15.13 7.24
CA SER A 163 2.40 -15.55 7.42
C SER A 163 3.11 -14.64 8.42
N GLU A 164 4.28 -15.09 8.91
CA GLU A 164 5.14 -14.25 9.74
C GLU A 164 5.61 -13.00 8.98
N THR A 165 5.87 -13.13 7.68
CA THR A 165 6.26 -12.03 6.80
C THR A 165 5.17 -10.96 6.74
N THR A 166 3.92 -11.33 6.49
CA THR A 166 2.82 -10.35 6.43
C THR A 166 2.53 -9.73 7.79
N TYR A 167 2.64 -10.50 8.88
CA TYR A 167 2.55 -9.98 10.24
C TYR A 167 3.59 -8.88 10.51
N ASN A 168 4.86 -9.10 10.15
CA ASN A 168 5.93 -8.13 10.36
C ASN A 168 5.74 -6.85 9.53
N ILE A 169 5.32 -6.98 8.28
CA ILE A 169 5.00 -5.83 7.42
C ILE A 169 3.87 -4.99 8.02
N LEU A 170 2.81 -5.65 8.50
CA LEU A 170 1.67 -4.95 9.12
C LEU A 170 2.05 -4.31 10.47
N ASN A 171 2.95 -4.92 11.25
CA ASN A 171 3.46 -4.32 12.49
C ASN A 171 4.25 -3.03 12.21
N GLU A 172 5.03 -3.00 11.13
CA GLU A 172 5.72 -1.79 10.69
C GLU A 172 4.71 -0.68 10.33
N ALA A 173 3.69 -1.00 9.54
CA ALA A 173 2.63 -0.06 9.17
C ALA A 173 1.83 0.43 10.38
N TYR A 174 1.47 -0.46 11.31
CA TYR A 174 0.80 -0.10 12.57
C TYR A 174 1.61 0.92 13.39
N ARG A 175 2.94 0.82 13.38
CA ARG A 175 3.82 1.71 14.15
C ARG A 175 4.10 3.03 13.45
N HIS A 176 4.15 3.05 12.12
CA HIS A 176 4.78 4.12 11.38
C HIS A 176 3.93 4.75 10.27
N ASP A 177 2.78 4.18 9.88
CA ASP A 177 1.94 4.83 8.87
C ASP A 177 1.42 6.17 9.40
N LYS A 178 1.52 7.20 8.55
CA LYS A 178 1.07 8.56 8.85
C LYS A 178 -0.44 8.63 9.12
N ASP A 179 -1.22 7.78 8.47
CA ASP A 179 -2.67 7.78 8.53
C ASP A 179 -3.20 6.87 9.68
N PRO A 180 -3.98 7.40 10.62
CA PRO A 180 -4.54 6.61 11.73
C PRO A 180 -5.42 5.44 11.31
N GLN A 181 -6.16 5.55 10.20
CA GLN A 181 -7.03 4.48 9.70
C GLN A 181 -6.21 3.34 9.11
N VAL A 182 -5.09 3.66 8.42
CA VAL A 182 -4.16 2.64 7.95
C VAL A 182 -3.54 1.91 9.14
N ARG A 183 -3.12 2.62 10.19
CA ARG A 183 -2.60 1.98 11.42
C ARG A 183 -3.62 1.06 12.08
N LEU A 184 -4.87 1.52 12.23
CA LEU A 184 -5.96 0.71 12.81
C LEU A 184 -6.20 -0.56 12.00
N THR A 185 -6.25 -0.42 10.68
CA THR A 185 -6.47 -1.54 9.75
C THR A 185 -5.32 -2.54 9.83
N ALA A 186 -4.07 -2.05 9.83
CA ALA A 186 -2.90 -2.90 9.98
C ALA A 186 -2.95 -3.72 11.28
N TYR A 187 -3.33 -3.09 12.39
CA TYR A 187 -3.53 -3.78 13.66
C TYR A 187 -4.63 -4.86 13.60
N GLN A 188 -5.77 -4.56 12.97
CA GLN A 188 -6.86 -5.52 12.80
C GLN A 188 -6.42 -6.73 11.94
N SER A 189 -5.73 -6.48 10.84
CA SER A 189 -5.14 -7.51 9.98
C SER A 189 -4.12 -8.37 10.72
N MET A 190 -3.24 -7.78 11.55
CA MET A 190 -2.30 -8.54 12.38
C MET A 190 -3.01 -9.47 13.36
N ARG A 191 -4.08 -9.00 14.01
CA ARG A 191 -4.86 -9.84 14.94
C ARG A 191 -5.54 -10.99 14.23
N LYS A 192 -6.01 -10.76 12.99
CA LYS A 192 -6.58 -11.83 12.15
C LYS A 192 -5.52 -12.89 11.84
N ILE A 193 -4.34 -12.49 11.39
CA ILE A 193 -3.22 -13.41 11.12
C ILE A 193 -2.85 -14.19 12.39
N GLN A 194 -2.68 -13.50 13.52
CA GLN A 194 -2.33 -14.13 14.79
C GLN A 194 -3.36 -15.19 15.18
N LYS A 195 -4.67 -14.90 15.02
CA LYS A 195 -5.75 -15.87 15.28
C LYS A 195 -5.63 -17.10 14.38
N VAL A 196 -5.39 -16.92 13.09
CA VAL A 196 -5.24 -18.06 12.15
C VAL A 196 -4.03 -18.90 12.50
N MET A 197 -2.87 -18.26 12.74
CA MET A 197 -1.64 -18.96 13.09
C MET A 197 -1.75 -19.72 14.42
N THR A 198 -2.43 -19.15 15.43
CA THR A 198 -2.63 -19.88 16.70
C THR A 198 -3.58 -21.06 16.54
N GLU A 199 -4.64 -20.93 15.74
CA GLU A 199 -5.56 -22.03 15.43
C GLU A 199 -4.85 -23.17 14.70
N GLU A 200 -3.96 -22.86 13.76
CA GLU A 200 -3.13 -23.85 13.06
C GLU A 200 -2.14 -24.55 14.00
N LEU A 201 -1.48 -23.81 14.90
CA LEU A 201 -0.58 -24.39 15.90
C LEU A 201 -1.29 -25.34 16.87
N VAL A 202 -2.51 -25.00 17.29
CA VAL A 202 -3.33 -25.87 18.14
C VAL A 202 -3.70 -27.15 17.40
N LYS A 203 -4.09 -27.05 16.11
CA LYS A 203 -4.40 -28.23 15.28
C LYS A 203 -3.19 -29.12 15.06
N ASP A 204 -2.01 -28.56 14.77
CA ASP A 204 -0.78 -29.34 14.60
C ASP A 204 -0.40 -30.07 15.90
N ARG A 205 -0.57 -29.41 17.06
CA ARG A 205 -0.36 -30.04 18.38
C ARG A 205 -1.31 -31.22 18.62
N ASP A 206 -2.59 -31.06 18.30
CA ASP A 206 -3.60 -32.11 18.46
C ASP A 206 -3.35 -33.28 17.48
N ASN A 207 -2.87 -32.98 16.26
CA ASN A 207 -2.59 -33.97 15.22
C ASN A 207 -1.26 -34.73 15.43
N LYS A 208 -0.24 -34.07 16.00
CA LYS A 208 1.04 -34.71 16.38
C LYS A 208 0.92 -35.64 17.58
N GLY A 209 -0.27 -35.81 18.14
CA GLY A 209 -0.50 -36.77 19.20
C GLY A 209 0.48 -36.57 20.35
N ILE A 210 0.58 -35.35 20.89
CA ILE A 210 1.05 -35.24 22.27
C ILE A 210 -0.01 -35.99 23.08
N ASP A 211 0.24 -37.29 23.29
CA ASP A 211 -0.66 -38.17 24.01
C ASP A 211 -1.03 -37.43 25.29
N LYS A 212 -2.32 -37.22 25.52
CA LYS A 212 -2.84 -36.47 26.68
C LYS A 212 -2.26 -37.02 27.98
N ARG A 213 -1.79 -38.29 27.97
CA ARG A 213 -0.98 -38.91 29.03
C ARG A 213 0.31 -38.14 29.35
N TYR A 214 1.09 -37.65 28.38
CA TYR A 214 2.31 -36.89 28.65
C TYR A 214 2.02 -35.52 29.26
N ILE A 215 0.93 -34.86 28.86
CA ILE A 215 0.49 -33.60 29.48
C ILE A 215 0.05 -33.86 30.93
N LEU A 216 -0.73 -34.93 31.17
CA LEU A 216 -1.17 -35.34 32.50
C LEU A 216 0.02 -35.71 33.40
N VAL A 217 0.98 -36.48 32.88
CA VAL A 217 2.22 -36.83 33.60
C VAL A 217 3.01 -35.57 33.94
N GLY A 218 3.15 -34.61 33.02
CA GLY A 218 3.80 -33.33 33.30
C GLY A 218 3.11 -32.53 34.40
N ILE A 219 1.77 -32.46 34.39
CA ILE A 219 0.99 -31.80 35.45
C ILE A 219 1.16 -32.52 36.80
N LEU A 220 1.12 -33.85 36.82
CA LEU A 220 1.31 -34.64 38.04
C LEU A 220 2.72 -34.46 38.62
N ILE A 221 3.75 -34.43 37.78
CA ILE A 221 5.13 -34.15 38.20
C ILE A 221 5.22 -32.74 38.80
N LEU A 222 4.64 -31.73 38.15
CA LEU A 222 4.65 -30.35 38.65
C LEU A 222 3.92 -30.23 39.99
N MET A 223 2.77 -30.89 40.15
CA MET A 223 2.00 -30.92 41.40
C MET A 223 2.79 -31.62 42.52
N ALA A 224 3.49 -32.71 42.22
CA ALA A 224 4.35 -33.39 43.19
C ALA A 224 5.53 -32.49 43.62
N ILE A 225 6.16 -31.78 42.69
CA ILE A 225 7.23 -30.81 43.01
C ILE A 225 6.69 -29.65 43.85
N LEU A 226 5.52 -29.12 43.52
CA LEU A 226 4.92 -28.01 44.27
C LEU A 226 4.55 -28.42 45.70
N THR A 227 3.91 -29.58 45.87
CA THR A 227 3.56 -30.11 47.20
C THR A 227 4.80 -30.36 48.05
N THR A 228 5.84 -30.99 47.49
CA THR A 228 7.11 -31.21 48.20
C THR A 228 7.81 -29.90 48.59
N LEU A 229 7.82 -28.90 47.73
CA LEU A 229 8.35 -27.57 48.06
C LEU A 229 7.60 -26.92 49.23
N ILE A 230 6.27 -27.04 49.29
CA ILE A 230 5.45 -26.49 50.39
C ILE A 230 5.88 -27.09 51.75
N PHE A 231 6.24 -28.37 51.80
CA PHE A 231 6.68 -29.01 53.05
C PHE A 231 8.16 -28.74 53.39
N ILE A 232 9.03 -28.63 52.39
CA ILE A 232 10.47 -28.47 52.60
C ILE A 232 10.85 -27.01 52.92
N LEU A 233 10.18 -26.02 52.31
CA LEU A 233 10.49 -24.60 52.50
C LEU A 233 10.44 -24.13 53.97
N PRO A 234 9.43 -24.51 54.79
CA PRO A 234 9.39 -24.15 56.22
C PRO A 234 10.53 -24.78 57.04
N MET A 235 11.00 -25.98 56.68
CA MET A 235 12.10 -26.66 57.38
C MET A 235 13.45 -26.01 57.07
N ILE A 236 13.66 -25.58 55.84
CA ILE A 236 14.85 -24.79 55.46
C ILE A 236 14.83 -23.44 56.20
N ARG A 237 13.68 -22.79 56.29
CA ARG A 237 13.53 -21.50 57.00
C ARG A 237 13.86 -21.61 58.49
N LYS A 238 13.36 -22.63 59.19
CA LYS A 238 13.67 -22.85 60.61
C LYS A 238 15.15 -23.11 60.91
N ARG A 239 15.92 -23.67 59.97
CA ARG A 239 17.34 -23.98 60.15
C ARG A 239 18.26 -22.76 60.05
N GLY A 240 17.79 -21.67 59.43
CA GLY A 240 18.50 -20.40 59.34
C GLY A 240 18.24 -19.43 60.49
N GLU A 241 17.25 -19.70 61.35
CA GLU A 241 16.89 -18.85 62.50
C GLU A 241 17.53 -19.32 63.82
N THR A 242 18.27 -20.45 63.81
CA THR A 242 18.94 -21.02 65.00
C THR A 242 20.47 -20.90 64.95
N GLY A 243 21.02 -20.00 64.14
CA GLY A 243 22.46 -19.72 64.03
C GLY A 243 22.78 -18.27 64.37
#